data_AF-A0A1I0J9V4-F1
#
_entry.id   AF-A0A1I0J9V4-F1
#
_cell.length_a   1.000
_cell.length_b   1.000
_cell.length_c   1.000
_cell.angle_alpha   90.00
_cell.angle_beta   90.00
_cell.angle_gamma   90.00
#
_symmetry.space_group_name_H-M   'P 1'
#
loop_
_entity.id
_entity.type
_entity.pdbx_description
1 polymer ?
#
loop_
_entity_poly.entity_id
_entity_poly.type
_entity_poly.pdbx_seq_one_letter_code
_entity_poly.pdbx_strand_id
1 'polypeptide(L)'
;MIDHRSDGGLAAAWARLAGASPAALATGAELIARWSEPHRHYHDRAHLAAVLAAVDDLAGDAADPDAVRLAAWFHDAVYDGHPGRDEERSAQLAQSRLPRCGVPPAVVAEVARLVRLTAAHDTLTAGDANGAVLCDADLAVLGGPTGGYAAYAAAVRREYAHVPDDLFRPARADVLRRLLAAPALYRTARGRASWEERARANMTAELAELTAA
;
A
#
# COMPACT_ATOMS: atom_id res chain seq x y z
N MET A 1 19.35 -2.69 -10.16
CA MET A 1 18.00 -2.15 -9.93
C MET A 1 17.05 -3.18 -10.50
N ILE A 2 16.21 -3.81 -9.68
CA ILE A 2 15.28 -4.83 -10.18
C ILE A 2 14.08 -4.10 -10.77
N ASP A 3 13.71 -4.46 -12.00
CA ASP A 3 12.47 -3.97 -12.58
C ASP A 3 11.28 -4.68 -11.93
N HIS A 4 10.71 -4.05 -10.91
CA HIS A 4 9.55 -4.57 -10.18
C HIS A 4 8.26 -4.60 -11.03
N ARG A 5 8.25 -4.08 -12.27
CA ARG A 5 7.03 -4.00 -13.09
C ARG A 5 6.71 -5.29 -13.85
N SER A 6 7.62 -6.25 -13.89
CA SER A 6 7.43 -7.54 -14.57
C SER A 6 7.15 -8.69 -13.60
N ASP A 7 6.41 -9.71 -14.04
CA ASP A 7 6.11 -10.94 -13.28
C ASP A 7 7.39 -11.60 -12.74
N GLY A 8 8.43 -11.67 -13.59
CA GLY A 8 9.74 -12.18 -13.21
C GLY A 8 10.46 -11.29 -12.18
N GLY A 9 10.27 -9.97 -12.26
CA GLY A 9 10.82 -9.00 -11.32
C GLY A 9 10.25 -9.13 -9.92
N LEU A 10 8.92 -9.23 -9.80
CA LEU A 10 8.22 -9.44 -8.53
C LEU A 10 8.57 -10.79 -7.91
N ALA A 11 8.57 -11.87 -8.70
CA ALA A 11 8.97 -13.19 -8.21
C ALA A 11 10.41 -13.20 -7.67
N ALA A 12 11.34 -12.57 -8.39
CA ALA A 12 12.72 -12.45 -7.93
C ALA A 12 12.87 -11.56 -6.68
N ALA A 13 12.05 -10.51 -6.57
CA ALA A 13 12.01 -9.66 -5.37
C ALA A 13 11.55 -10.42 -4.14
N TRP A 14 10.47 -11.19 -4.26
CA TRP A 14 10.01 -12.06 -3.20
C TRP A 14 11.07 -13.10 -2.80
N ALA A 15 11.66 -13.81 -3.77
CA ALA A 15 12.64 -14.86 -3.48
C ALA A 15 13.91 -14.34 -2.77
N ARG A 16 14.33 -13.09 -3.05
CA ARG A 16 15.44 -12.45 -2.31
C ARG A 16 15.05 -12.12 -0.86
N LEU A 17 13.80 -11.73 -0.64
CA LEU A 17 13.31 -11.28 0.66
C LEU A 17 12.95 -12.45 1.59
N ALA A 18 12.19 -13.43 1.09
CA ALA A 18 11.67 -14.56 1.87
C ALA A 18 12.45 -15.87 1.65
N GLY A 19 13.49 -15.84 0.81
CA GLY A 19 14.29 -17.00 0.44
C GLY A 19 13.67 -17.86 -0.68
N ALA A 20 14.36 -18.94 -1.04
CA ALA A 20 14.01 -19.84 -2.14
C ALA A 20 13.54 -21.23 -1.67
N SER A 21 13.07 -21.36 -0.43
CA SER A 21 12.46 -22.61 0.04
C SER A 21 11.18 -22.91 -0.75
N PRO A 22 10.73 -24.17 -0.87
CA PRO A 22 9.48 -24.49 -1.56
C PRO A 22 8.27 -23.73 -1.00
N ALA A 23 8.22 -23.52 0.32
CA ALA A 23 7.15 -22.75 0.97
C ALA A 23 7.23 -21.25 0.64
N ALA A 24 8.43 -20.68 0.59
CA ALA A 24 8.63 -19.29 0.19
C ALA A 24 8.23 -19.09 -1.28
N LEU A 25 8.69 -19.93 -2.20
CA LEU A 25 8.34 -19.83 -3.62
C LEU A 25 6.83 -19.98 -3.86
N ALA A 26 6.18 -20.94 -3.17
CA ALA A 26 4.73 -21.10 -3.26
C ALA A 26 3.96 -19.87 -2.73
N THR A 27 4.41 -19.29 -1.61
CA THR A 27 3.80 -18.07 -1.05
C THR A 27 3.96 -16.88 -2.00
N GLY A 28 5.14 -16.71 -2.61
CA GLY A 28 5.37 -15.66 -3.60
C GLY A 28 4.47 -15.80 -4.83
N ALA A 29 4.30 -17.02 -5.33
CA ALA A 29 3.37 -17.30 -6.43
C ALA A 29 1.91 -17.02 -6.04
N GLU A 30 1.49 -17.40 -4.82
CA GLU A 30 0.15 -17.09 -4.30
C GLU A 30 -0.08 -15.57 -4.23
N LEU A 31 0.89 -14.81 -3.70
CA LEU A 31 0.78 -13.36 -3.60
C LEU A 31 0.68 -12.72 -4.98
N ILE A 32 1.55 -13.08 -5.93
CA ILE A 32 1.49 -12.56 -7.30
C ILE A 32 0.13 -12.86 -7.93
N ALA A 33 -0.42 -14.06 -7.73
CA ALA A 33 -1.75 -14.41 -8.23
C ALA A 33 -2.84 -13.52 -7.63
N ARG A 34 -2.83 -13.26 -6.31
CA ARG A 34 -3.76 -12.36 -5.62
C ARG A 34 -3.69 -10.93 -6.16
N TRP A 35 -2.48 -10.38 -6.28
CA TRP A 35 -2.25 -9.06 -6.88
C TRP A 35 -2.60 -8.99 -8.38
N SER A 36 -2.86 -10.13 -9.02
CA SER A 36 -3.26 -10.23 -10.44
C SER A 36 -4.75 -10.55 -10.62
N GLU A 37 -5.56 -10.55 -9.55
CA GLU A 37 -6.98 -10.84 -9.67
C GLU A 37 -7.68 -9.82 -10.58
N PRO A 38 -8.57 -10.26 -11.48
CA PRO A 38 -9.06 -9.45 -12.60
C PRO A 38 -9.97 -8.29 -12.20
N HIS A 39 -10.49 -8.28 -10.96
CA HIS A 39 -11.32 -7.20 -10.44
C HIS A 39 -10.51 -6.01 -9.90
N ARG A 40 -9.19 -6.16 -9.77
CA ARG A 40 -8.28 -5.09 -9.31
C ARG A 40 -7.94 -4.17 -10.47
N HIS A 41 -8.01 -2.87 -10.22
CA HIS A 41 -7.65 -1.86 -11.22
C HIS A 41 -6.58 -0.88 -10.74
N TYR A 42 -6.56 -0.60 -9.44
CA TYR A 42 -5.50 0.15 -8.78
C TYR A 42 -4.69 -0.75 -7.86
N HIS A 43 -5.33 -1.54 -7.00
CA HIS A 43 -4.66 -2.41 -6.02
C HIS A 43 -4.15 -3.70 -6.68
N ASP A 44 -3.33 -3.54 -7.71
CA ASP A 44 -2.76 -4.58 -8.55
C ASP A 44 -1.23 -4.71 -8.39
N ARG A 45 -0.60 -5.52 -9.24
CA ARG A 45 0.86 -5.70 -9.24
C ARG A 45 1.65 -4.42 -9.49
N ALA A 46 1.11 -3.47 -10.26
CA ALA A 46 1.79 -2.21 -10.51
C ALA A 46 1.80 -1.33 -9.24
N HIS A 47 0.71 -1.34 -8.47
CA HIS A 47 0.68 -0.72 -7.14
C HIS A 47 1.69 -1.37 -6.19
N LEU A 48 1.68 -2.70 -6.05
CA LEU A 48 2.66 -3.40 -5.22
C LEU A 48 4.11 -3.04 -5.61
N ALA A 49 4.42 -3.02 -6.90
CA ALA A 49 5.74 -2.64 -7.40
C ALA A 49 6.11 -1.19 -7.03
N ALA A 50 5.15 -0.27 -7.11
CA ALA A 50 5.34 1.14 -6.73
C ALA A 50 5.57 1.29 -5.22
N VAL A 51 4.80 0.59 -4.38
CA VAL A 51 4.98 0.60 -2.92
C VAL A 51 6.34 0.03 -2.54
N LEU A 52 6.76 -1.10 -3.11
CA LEU A 52 8.08 -1.69 -2.84
C LEU A 52 9.23 -0.74 -3.23
N ALA A 53 9.10 -0.05 -4.37
CA ALA A 53 10.09 0.95 -4.78
C ALA A 53 10.14 2.15 -3.81
N ALA A 54 8.98 2.64 -3.35
CA ALA A 54 8.91 3.71 -2.36
C ALA A 54 9.47 3.28 -0.99
N VAL A 55 9.24 2.02 -0.57
CA VAL A 55 9.88 1.44 0.62
C VAL A 55 11.40 1.43 0.46
N ASP A 56 11.92 1.08 -0.71
CA ASP A 56 13.36 1.08 -0.98
C ASP A 56 13.96 2.50 -0.90
N ASP A 57 13.27 3.51 -1.44
CA ASP A 57 13.69 4.93 -1.34
C ASP A 57 13.69 5.45 0.11
N LEU A 58 12.81 4.91 0.94
CA LEU A 58 12.65 5.25 2.35
C LEU A 58 13.35 4.28 3.31
N ALA A 59 14.08 3.27 2.80
CA ALA A 59 14.60 2.18 3.63
C ALA A 59 15.52 2.66 4.77
N GLY A 60 16.23 3.77 4.56
CA GLY A 60 17.07 4.38 5.61
C GLY A 60 16.31 5.00 6.77
N ASP A 61 14.99 5.22 6.63
CA ASP A 61 14.11 5.77 7.65
C ASP A 61 13.36 4.66 8.45
N ALA A 62 13.44 3.39 8.01
CA ALA A 62 12.82 2.25 8.70
C ALA A 62 13.78 1.62 9.73
N ALA A 63 13.21 1.08 10.82
CA ALA A 63 13.96 0.32 11.80
C ALA A 63 14.25 -1.12 11.31
N ASP A 64 13.30 -1.71 10.57
CA ASP A 64 13.43 -3.01 9.90
C ASP A 64 12.82 -2.92 8.49
N PRO A 65 13.64 -2.54 7.49
CA PRO A 65 13.17 -2.41 6.11
C PRO A 65 12.64 -3.72 5.51
N ASP A 66 13.13 -4.87 5.95
CA ASP A 66 12.68 -6.16 5.42
C ASP A 66 11.30 -6.54 5.98
N ALA A 67 11.02 -6.25 7.25
CA ALA A 67 9.67 -6.33 7.80
C ALA A 67 8.69 -5.41 7.05
N VAL A 68 9.12 -4.18 6.71
CA VAL A 68 8.29 -3.25 5.93
C VAL A 68 8.03 -3.77 4.52
N ARG A 69 9.05 -4.31 3.83
CA ARG A 69 8.86 -4.95 2.51
C ARG A 69 7.91 -6.14 2.58
N LEU A 70 8.04 -6.99 3.61
CA LEU A 70 7.11 -8.10 3.83
C LEU A 70 5.70 -7.55 4.03
N ALA A 71 5.50 -6.53 4.85
CA ALA A 71 4.19 -5.91 5.03
C ALA A 71 3.63 -5.32 3.72
N ALA A 72 4.45 -4.67 2.90
CA ALA A 72 4.04 -4.18 1.58
C ALA A 72 3.51 -5.30 0.68
N TRP A 73 4.11 -6.49 0.70
CA TRP A 73 3.60 -7.65 -0.05
C TRP A 73 2.21 -8.13 0.41
N PHE A 74 1.88 -7.93 1.68
CA PHE A 74 0.64 -8.42 2.26
C PHE A 74 -0.46 -7.38 2.38
N HIS A 75 -0.18 -6.07 2.42
CA HIS A 75 -1.16 -5.07 2.88
C HIS A 75 -2.55 -5.17 2.21
N ASP A 76 -2.60 -5.30 0.88
CA ASP A 76 -3.84 -5.57 0.12
C ASP A 76 -3.85 -6.93 -0.60
N ALA A 77 -3.11 -7.92 -0.08
CA ALA A 77 -3.10 -9.28 -0.63
C ALA A 77 -4.50 -9.95 -0.57
N VAL A 78 -5.38 -9.47 0.31
CA VAL A 78 -6.82 -9.66 0.23
C VAL A 78 -7.44 -8.32 -0.11
N TYR A 79 -8.29 -8.27 -1.15
CA TYR A 79 -8.96 -7.03 -1.57
C TYR A 79 -10.34 -7.37 -2.15
N ASP A 80 -11.35 -7.26 -1.28
CA ASP A 80 -12.76 -7.40 -1.62
C ASP A 80 -13.46 -6.02 -1.66
N GLY A 81 -12.73 -4.92 -1.45
CA GLY A 81 -13.27 -3.56 -1.37
C GLY A 81 -13.94 -3.24 -0.03
N HIS A 82 -13.50 -3.88 1.06
CA HIS A 82 -14.05 -3.72 2.41
C HIS A 82 -12.99 -3.18 3.39
N PRO A 83 -12.84 -1.86 3.50
CA PRO A 83 -11.83 -1.24 4.37
C PRO A 83 -11.91 -1.72 5.82
N GLY A 84 -10.74 -1.90 6.45
CA GLY A 84 -10.54 -2.50 7.76
C GLY A 84 -10.60 -4.03 7.77
N ARG A 85 -11.55 -4.63 7.06
CA ARG A 85 -11.72 -6.09 7.00
C ARG A 85 -10.70 -6.74 6.09
N ASP A 86 -10.39 -6.10 4.97
CA ASP A 86 -9.44 -6.61 3.99
C ASP A 86 -8.02 -6.61 4.57
N GLU A 87 -7.63 -5.54 5.25
CA GLU A 87 -6.34 -5.38 5.94
C GLU A 87 -6.21 -6.39 7.09
N GLU A 88 -7.27 -6.63 7.87
CA GLU A 88 -7.25 -7.68 8.90
C GLU A 88 -7.04 -9.07 8.27
N ARG A 89 -7.71 -9.38 7.15
CA ARG A 89 -7.56 -10.66 6.45
C ARG A 89 -6.18 -10.80 5.82
N SER A 90 -5.65 -9.74 5.26
CA SER A 90 -4.28 -9.63 4.76
C SER A 90 -3.25 -9.88 5.87
N ALA A 91 -3.46 -9.31 7.06
CA ALA A 91 -2.60 -9.55 8.22
C ALA A 91 -2.66 -11.01 8.69
N GLN A 92 -3.86 -11.59 8.74
CA GLN A 92 -4.04 -13.02 9.08
C GLN A 92 -3.40 -13.94 8.04
N LEU A 93 -3.46 -13.56 6.76
CA LEU A 93 -2.77 -14.27 5.68
C LEU A 93 -1.26 -14.25 5.93
N ALA A 94 -0.67 -13.09 6.24
CA ALA A 94 0.75 -12.97 6.59
C ALA A 94 1.14 -13.87 7.77
N GLN A 95 0.35 -13.84 8.85
CA GLN A 95 0.53 -14.69 10.04
C GLN A 95 0.50 -16.19 9.72
N SER A 96 -0.30 -16.60 8.72
CA SER A 96 -0.39 -18.00 8.31
C SER A 96 0.75 -18.46 7.38
N ARG A 97 1.30 -17.57 6.55
CA ARG A 97 2.26 -17.92 5.49
C ARG A 97 3.71 -17.73 5.91
N LEU A 98 4.03 -16.61 6.54
CA LEU A 98 5.41 -16.24 6.87
C LEU A 98 6.14 -17.25 7.77
N PRO A 99 5.50 -17.89 8.79
CA PRO A 99 6.17 -18.91 9.58
C PRO A 99 6.63 -20.11 8.74
N ARG A 100 5.86 -20.48 7.71
CA ARG A 100 6.20 -21.58 6.79
C ARG A 100 7.36 -21.22 5.87
N CYS A 101 7.60 -19.93 5.66
CA CYS A 101 8.74 -19.40 4.93
C CYS A 101 10.01 -19.32 5.81
N GLY A 102 9.93 -19.63 7.11
CA GLY A 102 11.03 -19.54 8.05
C GLY A 102 11.21 -18.14 8.66
N VAL A 103 10.24 -17.25 8.50
CA VAL A 103 10.30 -15.90 9.08
C VAL A 103 10.08 -15.97 10.60
N PRO A 104 10.95 -15.33 11.42
CA PRO A 104 10.84 -15.37 12.87
C PRO A 104 9.50 -14.82 13.40
N PRO A 105 8.95 -15.38 14.50
CA PRO A 105 7.65 -14.95 15.04
C PRO A 105 7.54 -13.45 15.35
N ALA A 106 8.62 -12.83 15.82
CA ALA A 106 8.65 -11.39 16.10
C ALA A 106 8.47 -10.54 14.82
N VAL A 107 9.11 -10.94 13.72
CA VAL A 107 8.96 -10.28 12.41
C VAL A 107 7.55 -10.52 11.85
N VAL A 108 7.00 -11.73 12.00
CA VAL A 108 5.62 -12.03 11.59
C VAL A 108 4.61 -11.14 12.35
N ALA A 109 4.82 -10.95 13.65
CA ALA A 109 3.97 -10.09 14.46
C ALA A 109 4.05 -8.63 14.00
N GLU A 110 5.25 -8.14 13.71
CA GLU A 110 5.45 -6.78 13.20
C GLU A 110 4.81 -6.58 11.83
N VAL A 111 5.02 -7.51 10.89
CA VAL A 111 4.39 -7.49 9.57
C VAL A 111 2.86 -7.40 9.70
N ALA A 112 2.27 -8.24 10.55
CA ALA A 112 0.82 -8.24 10.74
C ALA A 112 0.30 -6.96 11.42
N ARG A 113 1.11 -6.32 12.27
CA ARG A 113 0.78 -5.01 12.86
C ARG A 113 0.81 -3.91 11.79
N LEU A 114 1.87 -3.90 10.98
CA LEU A 114 2.06 -2.95 9.88
C LEU A 114 0.96 -3.07 8.82
N VAL A 115 0.57 -4.28 8.46
CA VAL A 115 -0.57 -4.49 7.53
C VAL A 115 -1.87 -3.94 8.11
N ARG A 116 -2.16 -4.16 9.40
CA ARG A 116 -3.38 -3.57 10.02
C ARG A 116 -3.34 -2.04 10.06
N LEU A 117 -2.15 -1.46 10.20
CA LEU A 117 -1.96 -0.01 10.25
C LEU A 117 -2.42 0.69 8.95
N THR A 118 -2.36 0.00 7.80
CA THR A 118 -2.81 0.54 6.50
C THR A 118 -4.33 0.64 6.38
N ALA A 119 -5.12 0.18 7.36
CA ALA A 119 -6.58 0.38 7.32
C ALA A 119 -6.99 1.86 7.49
N ALA A 120 -6.14 2.66 8.13
CA ALA A 120 -6.44 4.07 8.40
C ALA A 120 -5.25 5.02 8.11
N HIS A 121 -4.02 4.51 8.07
CA HIS A 121 -2.78 5.26 7.83
C HIS A 121 -2.48 6.42 8.81
N ASP A 122 -3.28 6.58 9.86
CA ASP A 122 -3.20 7.70 10.81
C ASP A 122 -3.09 7.29 12.28
N THR A 123 -3.10 5.98 12.58
CA THR A 123 -3.04 5.44 13.96
C THR A 123 -1.62 5.17 14.46
N LEU A 124 -0.61 5.76 13.81
CA LEU A 124 0.80 5.57 14.17
C LEU A 124 1.12 6.16 15.54
N THR A 125 1.80 5.38 16.37
CA THR A 125 2.40 5.89 17.61
C THR A 125 3.64 6.72 17.31
N ALA A 126 3.93 7.72 18.14
CA ALA A 126 5.16 8.50 18.02
C ALA A 126 6.40 7.59 18.06
N GLY A 127 7.28 7.73 17.07
CA GLY A 127 8.49 6.90 16.93
C GLY A 127 8.31 5.59 16.16
N ASP A 128 7.12 5.30 15.62
CA ASP A 128 6.89 4.12 14.76
C ASP A 128 7.51 4.30 13.36
N ALA A 129 8.83 4.05 13.27
CA ALA A 129 9.61 4.21 12.05
C ALA A 129 9.15 3.27 10.91
N ASN A 130 8.86 2.00 11.22
CA ASN A 130 8.40 1.04 10.23
C ASN A 130 7.01 1.41 9.71
N GLY A 131 6.09 1.77 10.60
CA GLY A 131 4.76 2.24 10.23
C GLY A 131 4.83 3.49 9.37
N ALA A 132 5.70 4.43 9.73
CA ALA A 132 5.90 5.67 8.96
C ALA A 132 6.34 5.37 7.52
N VAL A 133 7.30 4.45 7.34
CA VAL A 133 7.75 4.08 5.99
C VAL A 133 6.66 3.38 5.21
N LEU A 134 5.95 2.41 5.79
CA LEU A 134 4.90 1.67 5.07
C LEU A 134 3.76 2.61 4.63
N CYS A 135 3.24 3.44 5.56
CA CYS A 135 2.15 4.35 5.24
C CYS A 135 2.57 5.41 4.22
N ASP A 136 3.79 5.94 4.31
CA ASP A 136 4.29 6.89 3.32
C ASP A 136 4.45 6.25 1.94
N ALA A 137 4.96 5.02 1.88
CA ALA A 137 5.15 4.29 0.63
C ALA A 137 3.82 3.94 -0.04
N ASP A 138 2.82 3.51 0.73
CA ASP A 138 1.48 3.19 0.22
C ASP A 138 0.75 4.45 -0.29
N LEU A 139 0.91 5.58 0.41
CA LEU A 139 0.33 6.87 0.02
C LEU A 139 1.18 7.65 -1.00
N ALA A 140 2.32 7.11 -1.46
CA ALA A 140 3.24 7.83 -2.34
C ALA A 140 2.60 8.24 -3.68
N VAL A 141 1.62 7.47 -4.17
CA VAL A 141 0.87 7.77 -5.39
C VAL A 141 0.20 9.14 -5.35
N LEU A 142 -0.21 9.59 -4.16
CA LEU A 142 -0.91 10.86 -3.99
C LEU A 142 -0.01 12.03 -4.41
N GLY A 143 1.29 11.95 -4.08
CA GLY A 143 2.31 12.92 -4.48
C GLY A 143 2.94 12.67 -5.84
N GLY A 144 2.35 11.80 -6.66
CA GLY A 144 2.78 11.56 -8.04
C GLY A 144 2.56 12.77 -8.97
N PRO A 145 3.14 12.75 -10.18
CA PRO A 145 2.82 13.74 -11.21
C PRO A 145 1.31 13.76 -11.51
N THR A 146 0.74 14.90 -11.88
CA THR A 146 -0.72 15.08 -12.10
C THR A 146 -1.34 14.01 -12.99
N GLY A 147 -0.69 13.63 -14.09
CA GLY A 147 -1.17 12.55 -14.96
C GLY A 147 -1.18 11.17 -14.29
N GLY A 148 -0.20 10.88 -13.43
CA GLY A 148 -0.17 9.66 -12.63
C GLY A 148 -1.26 9.63 -11.57
N TYR A 149 -1.50 10.75 -10.90
CA TYR A 149 -2.59 10.89 -9.94
C TYR A 149 -3.97 10.71 -10.60
N ALA A 150 -4.20 11.32 -11.76
CA ALA A 150 -5.45 11.17 -12.49
C ALA A 150 -5.70 9.71 -12.90
N ALA A 151 -4.66 9.00 -13.34
CA ALA A 151 -4.74 7.57 -13.65
C ALA A 151 -5.07 6.73 -12.40
N TYR A 152 -4.47 7.06 -11.25
CA TYR A 152 -4.78 6.48 -9.95
C TYR A 152 -6.26 6.69 -9.57
N ALA A 153 -6.74 7.93 -9.58
CA ALA A 153 -8.12 8.25 -9.20
C ALA A 153 -9.14 7.55 -10.10
N ALA A 154 -8.88 7.51 -11.42
CA ALA A 154 -9.71 6.77 -12.38
C ALA A 154 -9.65 5.24 -12.18
N ALA A 155 -8.51 4.68 -11.79
CA ALA A 155 -8.39 3.27 -11.44
C ALA A 155 -9.19 2.93 -10.17
N VAL A 156 -9.10 3.75 -9.12
CA VAL A 156 -9.93 3.60 -7.91
C VAL A 156 -11.42 3.69 -8.27
N ARG A 157 -11.85 4.67 -9.09
CA ARG A 157 -13.26 4.76 -9.53
C ARG A 157 -13.74 3.47 -10.19
N ARG A 158 -12.88 2.80 -10.98
CA ARG A 158 -13.21 1.53 -11.65
C ARG A 158 -13.39 0.37 -10.66
N GLU A 159 -12.60 0.29 -9.59
CA GLU A 159 -12.77 -0.73 -8.55
C GLU A 159 -14.14 -0.60 -7.86
N TYR A 160 -14.59 0.63 -7.67
CA TYR A 160 -15.90 0.95 -7.11
C TYR A 160 -16.99 1.14 -8.16
N ALA A 161 -16.83 0.68 -9.41
CA ALA A 161 -17.81 0.89 -10.49
C ALA A 161 -19.22 0.38 -10.17
N HIS A 162 -19.32 -0.59 -9.26
CA HIS A 162 -20.57 -1.13 -8.73
C HIS A 162 -21.29 -0.19 -7.74
N VAL A 163 -20.60 0.82 -7.21
CA VAL A 163 -21.17 1.84 -6.31
C VAL A 163 -21.68 3.02 -7.17
N PRO A 164 -22.98 3.39 -7.04
CA PRO A 164 -23.55 4.57 -7.68
C PRO A 164 -22.81 5.87 -7.37
N ASP A 165 -22.80 6.81 -8.30
CA ASP A 165 -22.03 8.07 -8.18
C ASP A 165 -22.49 8.94 -7.00
N ASP A 166 -23.78 8.95 -6.68
CA ASP A 166 -24.37 9.69 -5.56
C ASP A 166 -23.93 9.15 -4.19
N LEU A 167 -23.44 7.90 -4.14
CA LEU A 167 -22.83 7.31 -2.94
C LEU A 167 -21.30 7.36 -3.00
N PHE A 168 -20.70 7.11 -4.16
CA PHE A 168 -19.25 7.09 -4.32
C PHE A 168 -18.62 8.47 -4.11
N ARG A 169 -19.16 9.51 -4.77
CA ARG A 169 -18.59 10.86 -4.72
C ARG A 169 -18.47 11.41 -3.28
N PRO A 170 -19.53 11.41 -2.44
CA PRO A 170 -19.40 11.89 -1.07
C PRO A 170 -18.46 11.02 -0.23
N ALA A 171 -18.51 9.69 -0.37
CA ALA A 171 -17.63 8.78 0.37
C ALA A 171 -16.15 9.01 0.03
N ARG A 172 -15.82 9.17 -1.25
CA ARG A 172 -14.47 9.49 -1.71
C ARG A 172 -14.03 10.88 -1.24
N ALA A 173 -14.91 11.88 -1.33
CA ALA A 173 -14.63 13.22 -0.82
C ALA A 173 -14.30 13.21 0.68
N ASP A 174 -14.99 12.38 1.47
CA ASP A 174 -14.70 12.25 2.91
C ASP A 174 -13.35 11.60 3.20
N VAL A 175 -12.92 10.62 2.39
CA VAL A 175 -11.56 10.08 2.46
C VAL A 175 -10.54 11.18 2.19
N LEU A 176 -10.70 11.95 1.11
CA LEU A 176 -9.77 13.03 0.77
C LEU A 176 -9.73 14.11 1.84
N ARG A 177 -10.88 14.51 2.40
CA ARG A 177 -10.95 15.47 3.51
C ARG A 177 -10.20 14.99 4.74
N ARG A 178 -10.36 13.71 5.12
CA ARG A 178 -9.63 13.12 6.26
C ARG A 178 -8.12 13.18 6.04
N LEU A 179 -7.64 12.77 4.86
CA LEU A 179 -6.22 12.83 4.51
C LEU A 179 -5.68 14.27 4.50
N LEU A 180 -6.42 15.21 3.91
CA LEU A 180 -6.05 16.63 3.86
C LEU A 180 -6.03 17.30 5.24
N ALA A 181 -6.89 16.86 6.17
CA ALA A 181 -6.96 17.38 7.54
C ALA A 181 -5.77 16.96 8.40
N ALA A 182 -5.02 15.91 8.01
CA ALA A 182 -3.81 15.51 8.72
C ALA A 182 -2.77 16.65 8.70
N PRO A 183 -2.13 17.01 9.83
CA PRO A 183 -1.11 18.06 9.87
C PRO A 183 0.08 17.80 8.96
N ALA A 184 0.37 16.52 8.71
CA ALA A 184 1.24 16.04 7.66
C ALA A 184 0.64 14.77 7.10
N LEU A 185 0.66 14.60 5.78
CA LEU A 185 0.23 13.37 5.13
C LEU A 185 1.33 12.31 5.27
N TYR A 186 2.57 12.70 4.96
CA TYR A 186 3.74 11.85 5.08
C TYR A 186 4.41 12.01 6.45
N ARG A 187 4.90 10.91 7.01
CA ARG A 187 5.45 10.82 8.37
C ARG A 187 6.98 10.91 8.36
N THR A 188 7.63 10.34 7.37
CA THR A 188 9.09 10.47 7.17
C THR A 188 9.44 11.87 6.69
N ALA A 189 10.65 12.34 7.01
CA ALA A 189 11.12 13.63 6.50
C ALA A 189 11.30 13.60 4.98
N ARG A 190 11.80 12.46 4.44
CA ARG A 190 11.99 12.26 3.01
C ARG A 190 10.67 12.21 2.26
N GLY A 191 9.67 11.48 2.76
CA GLY A 191 8.34 11.43 2.15
C GLY A 191 7.68 12.81 2.08
N ARG A 192 7.76 13.59 3.16
CA ARG A 192 7.25 14.98 3.19
C ARG A 192 7.92 15.85 2.12
N ALA A 193 9.25 15.84 2.08
CA ALA A 193 10.00 16.64 1.11
C ALA A 193 9.72 16.23 -0.34
N SER A 194 9.51 14.93 -0.58
CA SER A 194 9.30 14.39 -1.93
C SER A 194 7.89 14.57 -2.46
N TRP A 195 6.87 14.49 -1.60
CA TRP A 195 5.49 14.23 -2.05
C TRP A 195 4.40 15.13 -1.47
N GLU A 196 4.59 15.73 -0.27
CA GLU A 196 3.52 16.40 0.48
C GLU A 196 2.81 17.50 -0.32
N GLU A 197 3.57 18.43 -0.91
CA GLU A 197 3.02 19.57 -1.65
C GLU A 197 2.16 19.10 -2.82
N ARG A 198 2.70 18.17 -3.63
CA ARG A 198 1.97 17.62 -4.79
C ARG A 198 0.76 16.81 -4.36
N ALA A 199 0.87 16.03 -3.29
CA ALA A 199 -0.25 15.24 -2.77
C ALA A 199 -1.42 16.12 -2.36
N ARG A 200 -1.15 17.20 -1.62
CA ARG A 200 -2.18 18.16 -1.22
C ARG A 200 -2.81 18.86 -2.42
N ALA A 201 -2.01 19.27 -3.41
CA ALA A 201 -2.52 19.89 -4.62
C ALA A 201 -3.43 18.94 -5.42
N ASN A 202 -2.98 17.70 -5.64
CA ASN A 202 -3.73 16.68 -6.37
C ASN A 202 -5.05 16.32 -5.66
N MET A 203 -5.01 16.03 -4.36
CA MET A 203 -6.22 15.71 -3.59
C MET A 203 -7.20 16.87 -3.50
N THR A 204 -6.71 18.11 -3.41
CA THR A 204 -7.57 19.31 -3.40
C THR A 204 -8.28 19.48 -4.74
N ALA A 205 -7.58 19.24 -5.86
CA ALA A 205 -8.18 19.27 -7.19
C ALA A 205 -9.27 18.19 -7.35
N GLU A 206 -8.98 16.94 -6.98
CA GLU A 206 -9.98 15.86 -7.02
C GLU A 206 -11.19 16.18 -6.12
N LEU A 207 -10.95 16.70 -4.91
CA LEU A 207 -12.03 17.07 -4.00
C LEU A 207 -12.94 18.15 -4.59
N ALA A 208 -12.38 19.14 -5.30
CA ALA A 208 -13.16 20.16 -5.99
C ALA A 208 -14.03 19.54 -7.10
N GLU A 209 -13.47 18.63 -7.90
CA GLU A 209 -14.23 17.91 -8.95
C GLU A 209 -15.34 17.03 -8.39
N LEU A 210 -15.12 16.37 -7.25
CA LEU A 210 -16.10 15.51 -6.58
C LEU A 210 -17.24 16.29 -5.92
N THR A 211 -17.02 17.55 -5.59
CA THR A 211 -18.00 18.39 -4.87
C THR A 211 -18.65 19.46 -5.76
N ALA A 212 -18.16 19.63 -6.99
CA ALA A 212 -18.86 20.40 -8.01
C ALA A 212 -20.25 19.79 -8.30
N ALA A 213 -21.23 20.67 -8.41
CA ALA A 213 -22.64 20.37 -8.63
C ALA A 213 -22.94 19.89 -10.06
#